data_AF-A0A8H4XIK7-F1
#
_entry.id   AF-A0A8H4XIK7-F1
#
_cell.length_a   1.000
_cell.length_b   1.000
_cell.length_c   1.000
_cell.angle_alpha   90.00
_cell.angle_beta   90.00
_cell.angle_gamma   90.00
#
_symmetry.space_group_name_H-M   'P 1'
#
loop_
_entity.id
_entity.type
_entity.pdbx_description
1 polymer ?
#
loop_
_entity_poly.entity_id
_entity_poly.type
_entity_poly.pdbx_seq_one_letter_code
_entity_poly.pdbx_strand_id
1 'polypeptide(L)'
;MLDRPPIRIGNVSGATGDHPHAMARMIRSGNVNVITGDWLSEMNIAWNAITKQEVDPDLGYENGFFEQLEECIDDIMERDIRVVTNAGALNTEALYRKVRDLCERKGYGDCVVAAVLGDDVSDVVMDEDKRRGMPITHLDHPEQTLDTWAFKPCCATAYIGCWGIVQALRSGARIVICGRCTDASPVMGAAAWYHGWREDQYEELAGSLLAAHLIECGPYVVGANFSGFKDFLPELVDIAFPIAEIDPRGRCTIGRTTEGGGRVTKETVTAQLLYELQGHLYLNPDVVADLSGVRVEQEMTNRVSVYGAKGSPPPATTKVMIAAKGGFQAEATFYINGLDVAEKAAMMKAQLAHIFKDSSFSRLSIELYGTPAENPTSQQAGTVSLRVFAQARRREDIEADRFKVPIYALRMQSYPGYHMNLDFRTMVPKPFMEMFPALMPVSAIDHRVEMSTGAVLRVDPPAKTAVYPIVRPSADTYGPVDMLTFGPTDHAPLGSIVHGRSGDKGDNSNVGFFVRNDDEYPWLRNLLTVSKLKQLFGDDWFKGNPDRRVERVEFPGINAVHL
;
A
#
# COMPACT_ATOMS: atom_id res chain seq x y z
N MET A 1 5.58 -39.10 5.00
CA MET A 1 6.00 -37.92 5.77
C MET A 1 4.80 -37.49 6.57
N LEU A 2 4.95 -37.24 7.87
CA LEU A 2 3.91 -36.53 8.61
C LEU A 2 3.99 -35.07 8.16
N ASP A 3 2.91 -34.56 7.57
CA ASP A 3 2.83 -33.17 7.15
C ASP A 3 3.10 -32.25 8.36
N ARG A 4 3.96 -31.23 8.18
CA ARG A 4 4.22 -30.23 9.23
C ARG A 4 2.90 -29.53 9.61
N PRO A 5 2.71 -29.11 10.88
CA PRO A 5 1.53 -28.32 11.23
C PRO A 5 1.54 -26.98 10.47
N PRO A 6 0.40 -26.27 10.38
CA PRO A 6 0.39 -24.94 9.78
C PRO A 6 1.41 -24.00 10.44
N ILE A 7 2.13 -23.23 9.61
CA ILE A 7 3.01 -22.18 10.12
C ILE A 7 2.15 -21.00 10.58
N ARG A 8 2.45 -20.44 11.75
CA ARG A 8 1.79 -19.25 12.29
C ARG A 8 2.69 -18.03 12.07
N ILE A 9 2.24 -17.08 11.26
CA ILE A 9 2.98 -15.88 10.89
C ILE A 9 2.21 -14.67 11.40
N GLY A 10 2.84 -13.84 12.22
CA GLY A 10 2.24 -12.60 12.73
C GLY A 10 2.86 -11.38 12.08
N ASN A 11 2.02 -10.45 11.60
CA ASN A 11 2.50 -9.19 11.04
C ASN A 11 2.41 -8.08 12.10
N VAL A 12 3.47 -7.28 12.24
CA VAL A 12 3.61 -6.24 13.27
C VAL A 12 3.72 -4.82 12.73
N SER A 13 3.60 -4.61 11.41
CA SER A 13 3.63 -3.29 10.80
C SER A 13 3.03 -3.34 9.39
N GLY A 14 2.18 -2.38 9.05
CA GLY A 14 1.71 -2.16 7.67
C GLY A 14 2.13 -0.82 7.06
N ALA A 15 2.96 -0.04 7.75
CA ALA A 15 3.48 1.25 7.30
C ALA A 15 4.64 1.74 8.17
N THR A 16 5.45 2.65 7.62
CA THR A 16 6.39 3.46 8.43
C THR A 16 5.66 4.16 9.57
N GLY A 17 6.19 4.04 10.79
CA GLY A 17 5.61 4.69 11.98
C GLY A 17 4.31 4.06 12.50
N ASP A 18 3.98 2.83 12.08
CA ASP A 18 2.92 2.03 12.71
C ASP A 18 3.25 1.76 14.21
N HIS A 19 2.37 1.04 14.90
CA HIS A 19 2.37 0.91 16.35
C HIS A 19 3.72 0.44 16.94
N PRO A 20 4.38 1.24 17.79
CA PRO A 20 5.75 0.99 18.25
C PRO A 20 5.90 -0.24 19.15
N HIS A 21 4.81 -0.76 19.74
CA HIS A 21 4.85 -1.96 20.59
C HIS A 21 4.20 -3.20 19.94
N ALA A 22 3.98 -3.19 18.63
CA ALA A 22 3.34 -4.29 17.91
C ALA A 22 4.13 -5.60 18.02
N MET A 23 5.47 -5.54 17.88
CA MET A 23 6.34 -6.70 18.03
C MET A 23 6.24 -7.32 19.43
N ALA A 24 6.34 -6.50 20.47
CA ALA A 24 6.22 -6.95 21.87
C ALA A 24 4.85 -7.61 22.13
N ARG A 25 3.77 -7.02 21.60
CA ARG A 25 2.41 -7.58 21.68
C ARG A 25 2.29 -8.94 20.97
N MET A 26 2.86 -9.05 19.77
CA MET A 26 2.87 -10.29 18.98
C MET A 26 3.61 -11.41 19.69
N ILE A 27 4.75 -11.10 20.32
CA ILE A 27 5.52 -12.06 21.11
C ILE A 27 4.71 -12.54 22.33
N ARG A 28 4.11 -11.62 23.08
CA ARG A 28 3.34 -11.96 24.30
C ARG A 28 2.11 -12.82 24.00
N SER A 29 1.37 -12.48 22.94
CA SER A 29 -0.01 -12.95 22.76
C SER A 29 -0.33 -13.56 21.39
N GLY A 30 0.64 -13.62 20.48
CA GLY A 30 0.46 -14.15 19.13
C GLY A 30 0.76 -15.64 18.98
N ASN A 31 1.70 -16.20 19.76
CA ASN A 31 2.15 -17.60 19.64
C ASN A 31 2.58 -17.96 18.19
N VAL A 32 3.41 -17.12 17.58
CA VAL A 32 3.81 -17.24 16.17
C VAL A 32 5.16 -17.95 16.01
N ASN A 33 5.37 -18.59 14.87
CA ASN A 33 6.67 -19.13 14.47
C ASN A 33 7.57 -18.04 13.85
N VAL A 34 6.94 -17.11 13.13
CA VAL A 34 7.62 -16.03 12.41
C VAL A 34 6.90 -14.72 12.64
N ILE A 35 7.67 -13.67 12.92
CA ILE A 35 7.22 -12.29 12.91
C ILE A 35 7.64 -11.65 11.60
N THR A 36 6.69 -11.01 10.93
CA THR A 36 6.91 -10.20 9.73
C THR A 36 6.45 -8.76 9.97
N GLY A 37 6.82 -7.86 9.08
CA GLY A 37 6.22 -6.54 8.99
C GLY A 37 6.60 -5.87 7.68
N ASP A 38 5.71 -4.97 7.24
CA ASP A 38 5.90 -4.11 6.08
C ASP A 38 5.99 -2.65 6.54
N TRP A 39 7.13 -2.03 6.30
CA TRP A 39 7.35 -0.61 6.59
C TRP A 39 7.35 0.26 5.33
N LEU A 40 7.17 -0.31 4.14
CA LEU A 40 7.55 0.34 2.89
C LEU A 40 6.34 0.71 2.01
N SER A 41 6.24 1.99 1.71
CA SER A 41 5.44 2.57 0.62
C SER A 41 6.34 3.21 -0.43
N GLU A 42 5.78 3.59 -1.57
CA GLU A 42 6.54 4.35 -2.56
C GLU A 42 6.98 5.73 -2.01
N MET A 43 6.19 6.31 -1.12
CA MET A 43 6.48 7.61 -0.50
C MET A 43 7.72 7.56 0.40
N ASN A 44 7.80 6.62 1.35
CA ASN A 44 8.92 6.61 2.29
C ASN A 44 10.24 6.20 1.64
N ILE A 45 10.22 5.32 0.63
CA ILE A 45 11.43 5.02 -0.16
C ILE A 45 11.99 6.30 -0.80
N ALA A 46 11.14 7.14 -1.41
CA ALA A 46 11.59 8.39 -2.01
C ALA A 46 12.23 9.35 -0.97
N TRP A 47 11.68 9.40 0.25
CA TRP A 47 12.25 10.20 1.34
C TRP A 47 13.52 9.59 1.95
N ASN A 48 13.59 8.26 2.07
CA ASN A 48 14.78 7.54 2.51
C ASN A 48 15.95 7.77 1.55
N ALA A 49 15.68 7.94 0.24
CA ALA A 49 16.70 8.30 -0.74
C ALA A 49 17.28 9.69 -0.44
N ILE A 50 16.42 10.67 -0.14
CA ILE A 50 16.85 12.01 0.26
C ILE A 50 17.68 11.95 1.55
N THR A 51 17.20 11.24 2.57
CA THR A 51 17.93 11.10 3.84
C THR A 51 19.32 10.50 3.64
N LYS A 52 19.42 9.38 2.90
CA LYS A 52 20.68 8.70 2.59
C LYS A 52 21.65 9.61 1.80
N GLN A 53 21.15 10.42 0.87
CA GLN A 53 21.97 11.27 0.00
C GLN A 53 22.37 12.61 0.63
N GLU A 54 21.46 13.25 1.38
CA GLU A 54 21.61 14.64 1.82
C GLU A 54 21.88 14.79 3.32
N VAL A 55 21.54 13.78 4.14
CA VAL A 55 21.69 13.84 5.60
C VAL A 55 22.87 12.99 6.06
N ASP A 56 22.80 11.67 5.85
CA ASP A 56 23.81 10.71 6.30
C ASP A 56 23.73 9.41 5.47
N PRO A 57 24.83 8.95 4.85
CA PRO A 57 24.85 7.72 4.04
C PRO A 57 24.60 6.43 4.83
N ASP A 58 24.72 6.43 6.16
CA ASP A 58 24.38 5.29 7.02
C ASP A 58 22.90 5.31 7.48
N LEU A 59 22.06 6.20 6.94
CA LEU A 59 20.60 6.22 7.13
C LEU A 59 19.83 5.74 5.88
N GLY A 60 18.49 5.82 5.91
CA GLY A 60 17.63 5.37 4.80
C GLY A 60 17.07 3.95 4.96
N TYR A 61 17.09 3.43 6.20
CA TYR A 61 16.35 2.25 6.65
C TYR A 61 15.34 2.65 7.74
N GLU A 62 14.47 1.72 8.13
CA GLU A 62 13.36 1.98 9.05
C GLU A 62 13.77 1.82 10.52
N ASN A 63 13.96 2.95 11.21
CA ASN A 63 14.38 2.97 12.62
C ASN A 63 13.36 2.33 13.57
N GLY A 64 12.06 2.47 13.30
CA GLY A 64 11.01 1.92 14.15
C GLY A 64 11.03 0.39 14.23
N PHE A 65 11.54 -0.31 13.20
CA PHE A 65 11.80 -1.74 13.27
C PHE A 65 12.97 -2.05 14.20
N PHE A 66 14.07 -1.30 14.08
CA PHE A 66 15.26 -1.52 14.90
C PHE A 66 14.96 -1.33 16.39
N GLU A 67 14.20 -0.29 16.74
CA GLU A 67 13.77 -0.02 18.12
C GLU A 67 12.92 -1.16 18.68
N GLN A 68 11.95 -1.65 17.89
CA GLN A 68 11.13 -2.80 18.26
C GLN A 68 11.96 -4.07 18.46
N LEU A 69 12.90 -4.33 17.55
CA LEU A 69 13.79 -5.49 17.66
C LEU A 69 14.68 -5.38 18.90
N GLU A 70 15.25 -4.22 19.20
CA GLU A 70 16.09 -4.00 20.38
C GLU A 70 15.34 -4.22 21.70
N GLU A 71 14.07 -3.79 21.76
CA GLU A 71 13.17 -4.07 22.89
C GLU A 71 12.91 -5.58 23.04
N CYS A 72 12.72 -6.29 21.92
CA CYS A 72 12.16 -7.64 21.91
C CYS A 72 13.16 -8.78 21.70
N ILE A 73 14.43 -8.49 21.40
CA ILE A 73 15.40 -9.50 20.94
C ILE A 73 15.57 -10.65 21.94
N ASP A 74 15.55 -10.37 23.24
CA ASP A 74 15.71 -11.38 24.28
C ASP A 74 14.56 -12.41 24.25
N ASP A 75 13.31 -11.93 24.17
CA ASP A 75 12.14 -12.80 24.06
C ASP A 75 12.08 -13.56 22.73
N ILE A 76 12.52 -12.93 21.62
CA ILE A 76 12.61 -13.57 20.31
C ILE A 76 13.56 -14.77 20.35
N MET A 77 14.71 -14.60 21.01
CA MET A 77 15.70 -15.66 21.16
C MET A 77 15.20 -16.78 22.07
N GLU A 78 14.61 -16.45 23.22
CA GLU A 78 14.07 -17.41 24.18
C GLU A 78 12.99 -18.30 23.54
N ARG A 79 12.11 -17.69 22.72
CA ARG A 79 10.98 -18.38 22.09
C ARG A 79 11.28 -18.99 20.73
N ASP A 80 12.52 -18.90 20.27
CA ASP A 80 12.96 -19.40 18.96
C ASP A 80 12.11 -18.84 17.79
N ILE A 81 11.77 -17.55 17.85
CA ILE A 81 10.98 -16.87 16.82
C ILE A 81 11.90 -16.39 15.69
N ARG A 82 11.48 -16.56 14.44
CA ARG A 82 12.17 -15.97 13.28
C ARG A 82 11.60 -14.59 12.98
N VAL A 83 12.44 -13.69 12.50
CA VAL A 83 12.04 -12.33 12.10
C VAL A 83 12.39 -12.14 10.63
N VAL A 84 11.42 -11.74 9.82
CA VAL A 84 11.61 -11.43 8.40
C VAL A 84 10.99 -10.06 8.11
N THR A 85 11.79 -9.11 7.62
CA THR A 85 11.35 -7.72 7.44
C THR A 85 11.83 -7.12 6.14
N ASN A 86 11.12 -6.12 5.62
CA ASN A 86 11.57 -5.23 4.54
C ASN A 86 12.06 -3.86 5.07
N ALA A 87 12.28 -3.73 6.38
CA ALA A 87 12.74 -2.51 7.04
C ALA A 87 14.12 -2.00 6.58
N GLY A 88 14.86 -2.77 5.76
CA GLY A 88 16.08 -2.30 5.13
C GLY A 88 15.84 -1.10 4.22
N ALA A 89 14.63 -0.95 3.68
CA ALA A 89 14.23 0.12 2.77
C ALA A 89 15.28 0.35 1.65
N LEU A 90 16.02 1.46 1.66
CA LEU A 90 17.07 1.78 0.70
C LEU A 90 18.50 1.54 1.23
N ASN A 91 18.63 1.08 2.46
CA ASN A 91 19.93 0.87 3.10
C ASN A 91 19.94 -0.40 3.96
N THR A 92 19.58 -1.50 3.32
CA THR A 92 19.55 -2.85 3.89
C THR A 92 20.89 -3.22 4.53
N GLU A 93 22.01 -2.87 3.90
CA GLU A 93 23.35 -3.15 4.43
C GLU A 93 23.65 -2.39 5.74
N ALA A 94 23.23 -1.13 5.88
CA ALA A 94 23.39 -0.39 7.13
C ALA A 94 22.53 -0.97 8.25
N LEU A 95 21.26 -1.29 7.99
CA LEU A 95 20.41 -1.94 9.00
C LEU A 95 20.94 -3.32 9.38
N TYR A 96 21.40 -4.10 8.41
CA TYR A 96 22.04 -5.40 8.62
C TYR A 96 23.25 -5.31 9.57
N ARG A 97 24.18 -4.37 9.32
CA ARG A 97 25.33 -4.14 10.22
C ARG A 97 24.85 -3.77 11.63
N LYS A 98 23.90 -2.84 11.74
CA LYS A 98 23.35 -2.38 13.03
C LYS A 98 22.68 -3.51 13.83
N VAL A 99 21.94 -4.39 13.16
CA VAL A 99 21.28 -5.56 13.79
C VAL A 99 22.29 -6.62 14.21
N ARG A 100 23.34 -6.86 13.41
CA ARG A 100 24.43 -7.76 13.81
C ARG A 100 25.12 -7.24 15.09
N ASP A 101 25.46 -5.95 15.12
CA ASP A 101 26.07 -5.32 16.29
C ASP A 101 25.13 -5.38 17.51
N LEU A 102 23.81 -5.25 17.32
CA LEU A 102 22.82 -5.45 18.39
C LEU A 102 22.86 -6.88 18.93
N CYS A 103 22.89 -7.89 18.05
CA CYS A 103 22.99 -9.30 18.46
C CYS A 103 24.26 -9.55 19.26
N GLU A 104 25.42 -9.04 18.83
CA GLU A 104 26.67 -9.13 19.56
C GLU A 104 26.58 -8.47 20.96
N ARG A 105 26.09 -7.23 21.03
CA ARG A 105 25.95 -6.49 22.30
C ARG A 105 25.01 -7.18 23.30
N LYS A 106 23.98 -7.86 22.81
CA LYS A 106 22.99 -8.59 23.63
C LYS A 106 23.42 -10.02 23.98
N GLY A 107 24.59 -10.47 23.54
CA GLY A 107 25.11 -11.81 23.84
C GLY A 107 24.63 -12.90 22.89
N TYR A 108 24.04 -12.54 21.76
CA TYR A 108 23.57 -13.44 20.70
C TYR A 108 24.45 -13.37 19.44
N GLY A 109 25.78 -13.26 19.60
CA GLY A 109 26.72 -13.17 18.46
C GLY A 109 26.68 -14.37 17.51
N ASP A 110 26.25 -15.54 17.99
CA ASP A 110 26.06 -16.75 17.17
C ASP A 110 24.73 -16.74 16.38
N CYS A 111 23.86 -15.76 16.64
CA CYS A 111 22.63 -15.60 15.87
C CYS A 111 22.96 -15.21 14.43
N VAL A 112 22.54 -16.05 13.49
CA VAL A 112 22.73 -15.77 12.07
C VAL A 112 21.73 -14.71 11.61
N VAL A 113 22.27 -13.58 11.15
CA VAL A 113 21.52 -12.48 10.54
C VAL A 113 21.80 -12.49 9.04
N ALA A 114 20.80 -12.21 8.21
CA ALA A 114 20.97 -12.14 6.76
C ALA A 114 20.40 -10.85 6.18
N ALA A 115 21.06 -10.33 5.14
CA ALA A 115 20.59 -9.23 4.31
C ALA A 115 20.21 -9.76 2.92
N VAL A 116 18.99 -9.52 2.47
CA VAL A 116 18.54 -9.82 1.10
C VAL A 116 18.67 -8.55 0.26
N LEU A 117 19.50 -8.60 -0.78
CA LEU A 117 19.93 -7.47 -1.59
C LEU A 117 19.62 -7.69 -3.08
N GLY A 118 19.75 -6.60 -3.85
CA GLY A 118 19.47 -6.55 -5.28
C GLY A 118 18.28 -5.66 -5.64
N ASP A 119 17.51 -5.24 -4.63
CA ASP A 119 16.38 -4.33 -4.79
C ASP A 119 16.81 -2.92 -5.21
N ASP A 120 17.92 -2.37 -4.68
CA ASP A 120 18.46 -1.08 -5.13
C ASP A 120 19.08 -1.23 -6.54
N VAL A 121 18.32 -0.83 -7.55
CA VAL A 121 18.72 -0.86 -8.96
C VAL A 121 19.07 0.53 -9.47
N SER A 122 19.31 1.49 -8.58
CA SER A 122 19.67 2.87 -8.93
C SER A 122 20.85 2.93 -9.89
N ASP A 123 21.89 2.13 -9.63
CA ASP A 123 23.09 2.05 -10.47
C ASP A 123 22.83 1.52 -11.88
N VAL A 124 21.81 0.68 -12.05
CA VAL A 124 21.40 0.15 -13.36
C VAL A 124 20.51 1.16 -14.07
N VAL A 125 19.58 1.80 -13.34
CA VAL A 125 18.59 2.72 -13.91
C VAL A 125 19.19 4.07 -14.28
N MET A 126 20.19 4.57 -13.54
CA MET A 126 20.78 5.89 -13.80
C MET A 126 21.92 5.86 -14.81
N ASP A 127 22.46 4.67 -15.11
CA ASP A 127 23.55 4.48 -16.04
C ASP A 127 22.99 4.11 -17.43
N GLU A 128 23.10 5.02 -18.38
CA GLU A 128 22.60 4.83 -19.76
C GLU A 128 23.28 3.65 -20.47
N ASP A 129 24.57 3.40 -20.21
CA ASP A 129 25.29 2.29 -20.83
C ASP A 129 24.78 0.95 -20.30
N LYS A 130 24.51 0.86 -18.99
CA LYS A 130 23.91 -0.34 -18.38
C LYS A 130 22.46 -0.58 -18.82
N ARG A 131 21.70 0.48 -19.10
CA ARG A 131 20.33 0.37 -19.64
C ARG A 131 20.28 0.03 -21.12
N ARG A 132 21.39 0.10 -21.85
CA ARG A 132 21.40 -0.05 -23.31
C ARG A 132 20.79 -1.38 -23.75
N GLY A 133 19.68 -1.33 -24.47
CA GLY A 133 18.93 -2.51 -24.93
C GLY A 133 17.91 -3.06 -23.92
N MET A 134 17.69 -2.37 -22.80
CA MET A 134 16.69 -2.70 -21.78
C MET A 134 15.79 -1.47 -21.54
N PRO A 135 14.78 -1.23 -22.41
CA PRO A 135 13.87 -0.12 -22.22
C PRO A 135 13.04 -0.31 -20.95
N ILE A 136 13.09 0.69 -20.06
CA ILE A 136 12.30 0.73 -18.83
C ILE A 136 10.95 1.36 -19.17
N THR A 137 9.93 0.51 -19.30
CA THR A 137 8.57 0.89 -19.70
C THR A 137 7.70 1.09 -18.49
N HIS A 138 6.79 2.08 -18.54
CA HIS A 138 5.84 2.32 -17.46
C HIS A 138 4.94 1.10 -17.23
N LEU A 139 4.56 0.87 -15.98
CA LEU A 139 3.78 -0.30 -15.56
C LEU A 139 2.39 -0.33 -16.23
N ASP A 140 1.65 0.78 -16.16
CA ASP A 140 0.26 0.86 -16.63
C ASP A 140 0.08 1.54 -18.01
N HIS A 141 1.14 2.16 -18.54
CA HIS A 141 1.14 3.03 -19.74
C HIS A 141 2.23 2.56 -20.71
N PRO A 142 1.96 1.51 -21.51
CA PRO A 142 2.98 0.88 -22.36
C PRO A 142 3.59 1.81 -23.41
N GLU A 143 2.96 2.95 -23.69
CA GLU A 143 3.47 4.01 -24.57
C GLU A 143 4.51 4.92 -23.91
N GLN A 144 4.68 4.87 -22.59
CA GLN A 144 5.61 5.70 -21.83
C GLN A 144 6.86 4.92 -21.41
N THR A 145 8.03 5.52 -21.60
CA THR A 145 9.32 4.97 -21.15
C THR A 145 10.05 5.96 -20.26
N LEU A 146 10.99 5.47 -19.46
CA LEU A 146 11.80 6.33 -18.59
C LEU A 146 12.48 7.48 -19.36
N ASP A 147 12.92 7.24 -20.60
CA ASP A 147 13.58 8.26 -21.44
C ASP A 147 12.63 9.35 -21.95
N THR A 148 11.31 9.13 -21.88
CA THR A 148 10.28 10.12 -22.19
C THR A 148 9.80 10.88 -20.96
N TRP A 149 10.24 10.48 -19.77
CA TRP A 149 9.84 11.10 -18.51
C TRP A 149 10.54 12.46 -18.34
N ALA A 150 9.79 13.49 -17.95
CA ALA A 150 10.28 14.86 -17.84
C ALA A 150 11.22 15.10 -16.64
N PHE A 151 11.47 14.08 -15.82
CA PHE A 151 12.22 14.19 -14.57
C PHE A 151 13.48 13.35 -14.59
N LYS A 152 14.50 13.82 -13.87
CA LYS A 152 15.75 13.09 -13.68
C LYS A 152 15.63 12.16 -12.47
N PRO A 153 15.78 10.83 -12.64
CA PRO A 153 15.76 9.88 -11.53
C PRO A 153 16.81 10.20 -10.46
N CYS A 154 16.47 9.94 -9.19
CA CYS A 154 17.38 10.05 -8.04
C CYS A 154 17.47 8.78 -7.20
N CYS A 155 16.54 7.84 -7.32
CA CYS A 155 16.67 6.45 -6.84
C CYS A 155 15.77 5.51 -7.65
N ALA A 156 16.07 4.21 -7.62
CA ALA A 156 15.24 3.17 -8.20
C ALA A 156 15.28 1.88 -7.37
N THR A 157 14.11 1.30 -7.08
CA THR A 157 13.96 0.08 -6.28
C THR A 157 13.11 -0.96 -6.99
N ALA A 158 13.67 -2.14 -7.21
CA ALA A 158 12.98 -3.30 -7.73
C ALA A 158 12.26 -4.05 -6.61
N TYR A 159 11.05 -4.52 -6.87
CA TYR A 159 10.26 -5.31 -5.93
C TYR A 159 10.71 -6.76 -6.05
N ILE A 160 11.73 -7.17 -5.28
CA ILE A 160 12.24 -8.56 -5.37
C ILE A 160 11.30 -9.57 -4.70
N GLY A 161 11.38 -10.82 -5.15
CA GLY A 161 10.60 -11.96 -4.65
C GLY A 161 11.10 -12.53 -3.32
N CYS A 162 10.50 -13.63 -2.89
CA CYS A 162 10.69 -14.26 -1.60
C CYS A 162 11.85 -15.28 -1.56
N TRP A 163 12.43 -15.66 -2.71
CA TRP A 163 13.46 -16.72 -2.74
C TRP A 163 14.76 -16.35 -2.00
N GLY A 164 15.13 -15.07 -1.92
CA GLY A 164 16.24 -14.62 -1.07
C GLY A 164 15.96 -14.87 0.42
N ILE A 165 14.71 -14.67 0.85
CA ILE A 165 14.27 -14.96 2.22
C ILE A 165 14.33 -16.46 2.49
N VAL A 166 13.85 -17.27 1.54
CA VAL A 166 13.91 -18.74 1.66
C VAL A 166 15.36 -19.22 1.78
N GLN A 167 16.28 -18.69 0.96
CA GLN A 167 17.70 -19.04 1.03
C GLN A 167 18.31 -18.65 2.38
N ALA A 168 18.07 -17.42 2.85
CA ALA A 168 18.53 -16.97 4.16
C ALA A 168 18.08 -17.90 5.30
N LEU A 169 16.79 -18.21 5.37
CA LEU A 169 16.22 -19.08 6.40
C LEU A 169 16.72 -20.53 6.28
N ARG A 170 16.90 -21.06 5.06
CA ARG A 170 17.49 -22.39 4.82
C ARG A 170 18.95 -22.46 5.29
N SER A 171 19.67 -21.35 5.17
CA SER A 171 21.05 -21.19 5.64
C SER A 171 21.15 -20.84 7.12
N GLY A 172 20.06 -20.96 7.88
CA GLY A 172 20.04 -20.85 9.34
C GLY A 172 19.83 -19.44 9.87
N ALA A 173 19.53 -18.45 9.02
CA ALA A 173 19.22 -17.10 9.48
C ALA A 173 18.00 -17.13 10.41
N ARG A 174 18.11 -16.43 11.54
CA ARG A 174 16.99 -16.17 12.45
C ARG A 174 16.36 -14.82 12.21
N ILE A 175 17.16 -13.84 11.79
CA ILE A 175 16.72 -12.50 11.42
C ILE A 175 17.10 -12.26 9.96
N VAL A 176 16.11 -11.99 9.12
CA VAL A 176 16.27 -11.72 7.69
C VAL A 176 15.78 -10.30 7.41
N ILE A 177 16.67 -9.48 6.86
CA ILE A 177 16.42 -8.08 6.56
C ILE A 177 16.46 -7.92 5.04
N CYS A 178 15.37 -7.46 4.45
CA CYS A 178 15.27 -7.15 3.04
C CYS A 178 15.23 -5.64 2.86
N GLY A 179 15.66 -5.17 1.68
CA GLY A 179 15.26 -3.85 1.19
C GLY A 179 13.84 -3.92 0.62
N ARG A 180 13.62 -3.34 -0.57
CA ARG A 180 12.32 -3.44 -1.25
C ARG A 180 12.10 -4.84 -1.82
N CYS A 181 11.43 -5.71 -1.08
CA CYS A 181 10.75 -6.88 -1.63
C CYS A 181 9.25 -6.56 -1.85
N THR A 182 8.50 -7.45 -2.51
CA THR A 182 7.04 -7.29 -2.49
C THR A 182 6.51 -7.37 -1.06
N ASP A 183 5.46 -6.62 -0.77
CA ASP A 183 4.83 -6.53 0.55
C ASP A 183 4.44 -7.93 1.08
N ALA A 184 4.09 -8.84 0.17
CA ALA A 184 3.78 -10.24 0.45
C ALA A 184 5.00 -11.17 0.67
N SER A 185 6.17 -10.83 0.12
CA SER A 185 7.37 -11.69 0.10
C SER A 185 7.82 -12.18 1.49
N PRO A 186 7.79 -11.38 2.58
CA PRO A 186 8.13 -11.84 3.92
C PRO A 186 7.33 -13.05 4.38
N VAL A 187 6.01 -13.02 4.18
CA VAL A 187 5.11 -14.10 4.59
C VAL A 187 5.26 -15.30 3.65
N MET A 188 5.34 -15.07 2.34
CA MET A 188 5.56 -16.13 1.35
C MET A 188 6.86 -16.88 1.59
N GLY A 189 7.96 -16.15 1.83
CA GLY A 189 9.28 -16.72 2.07
C GLY A 189 9.35 -17.54 3.35
N ALA A 190 8.69 -17.06 4.41
CA ALA A 190 8.55 -17.81 5.66
C ALA A 190 7.76 -19.12 5.46
N ALA A 191 6.63 -19.07 4.76
CA ALA A 191 5.82 -20.26 4.48
C ALA A 191 6.55 -21.28 3.59
N ALA A 192 7.19 -20.81 2.51
CA ALA A 192 7.95 -21.67 1.60
C ALA A 192 9.17 -22.32 2.27
N TRP A 193 9.88 -21.60 3.14
CA TRP A 193 10.93 -22.18 3.97
C TRP A 193 10.39 -23.26 4.92
N TYR A 194 9.31 -22.93 5.65
CA TYR A 194 8.78 -23.81 6.68
C TYR A 194 8.19 -25.10 6.11
N HIS A 195 7.51 -25.04 4.96
CA HIS A 195 6.94 -26.23 4.32
C HIS A 195 7.88 -26.90 3.32
N GLY A 196 9.03 -26.29 3.05
CA GLY A 196 10.02 -26.82 2.11
C GLY A 196 9.56 -26.76 0.65
N TRP A 197 8.73 -25.78 0.29
CA TRP A 197 8.21 -25.63 -1.06
C TRP A 197 9.31 -25.30 -2.07
N ARG A 198 9.06 -25.70 -3.32
CA ARG A 198 9.88 -25.37 -4.50
C ARG A 198 9.25 -24.25 -5.31
N GLU A 199 10.02 -23.67 -6.21
CA GLU A 199 9.60 -22.57 -7.10
C GLU A 199 8.45 -22.94 -8.04
N ASP A 200 8.24 -24.23 -8.31
CA ASP A 200 7.19 -24.73 -9.20
C ASP A 200 5.90 -25.16 -8.47
N GLN A 201 5.83 -24.99 -7.15
CA GLN A 201 4.64 -25.25 -6.33
C GLN A 201 3.72 -24.02 -6.30
N TYR A 202 3.23 -23.64 -7.48
CA TYR A 202 2.50 -22.40 -7.67
C TYR A 202 1.20 -22.32 -6.86
N GLU A 203 0.48 -23.43 -6.65
CA GLU A 203 -0.77 -23.43 -5.89
C GLU A 203 -0.52 -23.01 -4.43
N GLU A 204 0.51 -23.58 -3.81
CA GLU A 204 0.89 -23.26 -2.45
C GLU A 204 1.43 -21.83 -2.31
N LEU A 205 2.22 -21.38 -3.30
CA LEU A 205 2.71 -20.00 -3.37
C LEU A 205 1.58 -18.98 -3.56
N ALA A 206 0.56 -19.29 -4.37
CA ALA A 206 -0.60 -18.43 -4.54
C ALA A 206 -1.44 -18.33 -3.27
N GLY A 207 -1.60 -19.43 -2.55
CA GLY A 207 -2.23 -19.45 -1.23
C GLY A 207 -1.49 -18.62 -0.19
N SER A 208 -0.14 -18.69 -0.17
CA SER A 208 0.66 -17.87 0.74
C SER A 208 0.70 -16.39 0.35
N LEU A 209 0.69 -16.07 -0.96
CA LEU A 209 0.52 -14.70 -1.46
C LEU A 209 -0.80 -14.10 -0.96
N LEU A 210 -1.91 -14.85 -1.06
CA LEU A 210 -3.20 -14.41 -0.54
C LEU A 210 -3.18 -14.24 0.99
N ALA A 211 -2.57 -15.17 1.72
CA ALA A 211 -2.41 -15.04 3.17
C ALA A 211 -1.59 -13.80 3.56
N ALA A 212 -0.55 -13.49 2.78
CA ALA A 212 0.31 -12.34 2.98
C ALA A 212 -0.43 -11.02 2.79
N HIS A 213 -1.13 -10.88 1.66
CA HIS A 213 -2.00 -9.75 1.34
C HIS A 213 -2.99 -9.40 2.45
N LEU A 214 -3.51 -10.44 3.10
CA LEU A 214 -4.47 -10.28 4.19
C LEU A 214 -3.83 -9.75 5.47
N ILE A 215 -2.55 -10.00 5.73
CA ILE A 215 -1.91 -9.59 7.00
C ILE A 215 -0.89 -8.46 6.85
N GLU A 216 -0.46 -8.12 5.63
CA GLU A 216 0.60 -7.12 5.39
C GLU A 216 0.23 -5.71 5.84
N CYS A 217 -1.00 -5.24 5.61
CA CYS A 217 -1.47 -3.93 6.08
C CYS A 217 -1.85 -3.90 7.57
N GLY A 218 -1.31 -4.83 8.37
CA GLY A 218 -1.49 -4.87 9.82
C GLY A 218 -2.97 -4.92 10.25
N PRO A 219 -3.47 -3.99 11.07
CA PRO A 219 -4.81 -4.07 11.66
C PRO A 219 -6.01 -4.04 10.70
N TYR A 220 -5.81 -3.86 9.38
CA TYR A 220 -6.91 -3.74 8.41
C TYR A 220 -7.83 -4.96 8.39
N VAL A 221 -7.26 -6.17 8.35
CA VAL A 221 -8.03 -7.42 8.39
C VAL A 221 -8.70 -7.68 9.75
N VAL A 222 -8.29 -6.93 10.78
CA VAL A 222 -8.85 -6.92 12.14
C VAL A 222 -9.92 -5.83 12.32
N GLY A 223 -10.33 -5.19 11.22
CA GLY A 223 -11.45 -4.24 11.17
C GLY A 223 -11.07 -2.77 11.12
N ALA A 224 -9.78 -2.43 11.14
CA ALA A 224 -9.36 -1.06 10.81
C ALA A 224 -9.67 -0.76 9.33
N ASN A 225 -10.02 0.49 9.03
CA ASN A 225 -10.34 0.93 7.67
C ASN A 225 -11.47 0.11 6.96
N PHE A 226 -12.35 -0.53 7.74
CA PHE A 226 -13.50 -1.29 7.26
C PHE A 226 -14.77 -0.42 7.26
N SER A 227 -15.53 -0.42 6.16
CA SER A 227 -16.75 0.39 6.03
C SER A 227 -17.90 -0.03 6.96
N GLY A 228 -17.88 -1.26 7.50
CA GLY A 228 -18.84 -1.75 8.50
C GLY A 228 -18.42 -1.54 9.97
N PHE A 229 -17.51 -0.61 10.23
CA PHE A 229 -16.92 -0.38 11.56
C PHE A 229 -17.93 -0.09 12.70
N LYS A 230 -19.14 0.42 12.38
CA LYS A 230 -20.11 0.89 13.38
C LYS A 230 -20.55 -0.19 14.36
N ASP A 231 -20.62 -1.45 13.91
CA ASP A 231 -21.14 -2.57 14.69
C ASP A 231 -20.24 -2.97 15.87
N PHE A 232 -19.00 -2.48 15.89
CA PHE A 232 -18.01 -2.80 16.92
C PHE A 232 -17.11 -1.59 17.23
N LEU A 233 -17.66 -0.38 17.10
CA LEU A 233 -16.95 0.88 17.34
C LEU A 233 -16.23 0.94 18.71
N PRO A 234 -16.80 0.44 19.83
CA PRO A 234 -16.08 0.43 21.12
C PRO A 234 -14.81 -0.42 21.14
N GLU A 235 -14.67 -1.38 20.21
CA GLU A 235 -13.49 -2.25 20.09
C GLU A 235 -12.39 -1.64 19.20
N LEU A 236 -12.68 -0.58 18.45
CA LEU A 236 -11.78 0.09 17.51
C LEU A 236 -10.96 1.21 18.15
N VAL A 237 -10.39 0.93 19.32
CA VAL A 237 -9.60 1.91 20.10
C VAL A 237 -8.12 1.53 20.14
N ASP A 238 -7.81 0.33 20.59
CA ASP A 238 -6.47 -0.25 20.60
C ASP A 238 -6.55 -1.61 19.90
N ILE A 239 -6.25 -1.64 18.61
CA ILE A 239 -6.57 -2.77 17.73
C ILE A 239 -5.46 -3.83 17.79
N ALA A 240 -5.88 -5.09 17.76
CA ALA A 240 -4.97 -6.23 17.68
C ALA A 240 -4.27 -6.37 16.32
N PHE A 241 -3.20 -7.17 16.29
CA PHE A 241 -2.43 -7.45 15.07
C PHE A 241 -2.79 -8.81 14.47
N PRO A 242 -2.76 -8.95 13.13
CA PRO A 242 -3.21 -10.14 12.47
C PRO A 242 -2.20 -11.29 12.51
N ILE A 243 -2.71 -12.51 12.41
CA ILE A 243 -1.95 -13.75 12.32
C ILE A 243 -2.51 -14.58 11.17
N ALA A 244 -1.64 -15.11 10.30
CA ALA A 244 -2.01 -16.11 9.32
C ALA A 244 -1.47 -17.48 9.75
N GLU A 245 -2.33 -18.48 9.74
CA GLU A 245 -1.98 -19.90 9.87
C GLU A 245 -2.02 -20.54 8.49
N ILE A 246 -0.87 -20.91 7.93
CA ILE A 246 -0.77 -21.40 6.54
C ILE A 246 -0.41 -22.89 6.55
N ASP A 247 -1.29 -23.72 5.99
CA ASP A 247 -1.10 -25.17 5.91
C ASP A 247 -0.10 -25.56 4.78
N PRO A 248 0.39 -26.82 4.75
CA PRO A 248 1.34 -27.27 3.72
C PRO A 248 0.83 -27.21 2.28
N ARG A 249 -0.47 -26.97 2.06
CA ARG A 249 -1.12 -26.83 0.75
C ARG A 249 -1.42 -25.36 0.42
N GLY A 250 -0.95 -24.42 1.22
CA GLY A 250 -1.15 -22.98 1.03
C GLY A 250 -2.52 -22.46 1.46
N ARG A 251 -3.41 -23.28 2.04
CA ARG A 251 -4.67 -22.75 2.59
C ARG A 251 -4.38 -22.02 3.89
N CYS A 252 -5.07 -20.91 4.12
CA CYS A 252 -4.82 -20.10 5.31
C CYS A 252 -6.07 -19.89 6.16
N THR A 253 -5.83 -19.76 7.47
CA THR A 253 -6.80 -19.24 8.42
C THR A 253 -6.24 -17.94 9.00
N ILE A 254 -7.02 -16.86 8.91
CA ILE A 254 -6.68 -15.57 9.48
C ILE A 254 -7.27 -15.47 10.89
N GLY A 255 -6.44 -15.01 11.82
CA GLY A 255 -6.82 -14.65 13.17
C GLY A 255 -6.08 -13.40 13.64
N ARG A 256 -6.01 -13.21 14.95
CA ARG A 256 -5.37 -12.06 15.58
C ARG A 256 -4.70 -12.42 16.90
N THR A 257 -3.82 -11.55 17.37
CA THR A 257 -3.31 -11.59 18.76
C THR A 257 -4.45 -11.59 19.77
N THR A 258 -4.30 -12.21 20.94
CA THR A 258 -5.35 -12.15 21.98
C THR A 258 -5.40 -10.80 22.71
N GLU A 259 -4.29 -10.06 22.72
CA GLU A 259 -4.21 -8.68 23.19
C GLU A 259 -4.74 -7.72 22.10
N GLY A 260 -5.51 -6.69 22.52
CA GLY A 260 -6.12 -5.69 21.63
C GLY A 260 -7.57 -6.01 21.24
N GLY A 261 -8.29 -4.98 20.76
CA GLY A 261 -9.64 -5.03 20.22
C GLY A 261 -9.68 -5.36 18.72
N GLY A 262 -10.81 -5.04 18.08
CA GLY A 262 -11.09 -5.39 16.69
C GLY A 262 -11.51 -6.86 16.50
N ARG A 263 -11.92 -7.17 15.27
CA ARG A 263 -12.54 -8.45 14.88
C ARG A 263 -11.98 -8.96 13.56
N VAL A 264 -11.77 -10.27 13.47
CA VAL A 264 -11.52 -10.97 12.20
C VAL A 264 -12.79 -11.71 11.80
N THR A 265 -13.49 -11.17 10.80
CA THR A 265 -14.75 -11.73 10.28
C THR A 265 -14.68 -11.96 8.77
N LYS A 266 -15.65 -12.68 8.21
CA LYS A 266 -15.80 -12.82 6.76
C LYS A 266 -15.74 -11.46 6.05
N GLU A 267 -16.38 -10.43 6.62
CA GLU A 267 -16.46 -9.09 6.03
C GLU A 267 -15.14 -8.32 6.14
N THR A 268 -14.43 -8.38 7.27
CA THR A 268 -13.13 -7.69 7.40
C THR A 268 -12.07 -8.33 6.49
N VAL A 269 -12.10 -9.66 6.36
CA VAL A 269 -11.25 -10.42 5.43
C VAL A 269 -11.61 -10.11 3.98
N THR A 270 -12.89 -10.06 3.63
CA THR A 270 -13.34 -9.70 2.27
C THR A 270 -12.94 -8.26 1.93
N ALA A 271 -13.08 -7.33 2.88
CA ALA A 271 -12.66 -5.95 2.69
C ALA A 271 -11.15 -5.87 2.43
N GLN A 272 -10.31 -6.52 3.24
CA GLN A 272 -8.86 -6.51 3.03
C GLN A 272 -8.48 -7.23 1.73
N LEU A 273 -9.13 -8.34 1.38
CA LEU A 273 -8.89 -9.04 0.13
C LEU A 273 -9.03 -8.11 -1.07
N LEU A 274 -10.08 -7.28 -1.10
CA LEU A 274 -10.38 -6.37 -2.21
C LEU A 274 -9.52 -5.09 -2.23
N TYR A 275 -8.72 -4.85 -1.20
CA TYR A 275 -7.82 -3.70 -1.12
C TYR A 275 -6.70 -3.82 -2.17
N GLU A 276 -6.44 -2.75 -2.93
CA GLU A 276 -5.26 -2.65 -3.81
C GLU A 276 -5.11 -3.74 -4.88
N LEU A 277 -6.20 -4.44 -5.21
CA LEU A 277 -6.21 -5.39 -6.32
C LEU A 277 -6.34 -4.70 -7.68
N GLN A 278 -5.80 -5.34 -8.72
CA GLN A 278 -5.95 -4.94 -10.11
C GLN A 278 -6.54 -6.10 -10.92
N GLY A 279 -7.87 -6.24 -10.86
CA GLY A 279 -8.57 -7.38 -11.43
C GLY A 279 -8.40 -8.66 -10.59
N HIS A 280 -8.59 -9.84 -11.20
CA HIS A 280 -8.50 -11.13 -10.51
C HIS A 280 -7.11 -11.78 -10.56
N LEU A 281 -6.19 -11.28 -11.40
CA LEU A 281 -4.83 -11.82 -11.51
C LEU A 281 -3.88 -10.96 -10.68
N TYR A 282 -3.46 -11.48 -9.53
CA TYR A 282 -2.49 -10.83 -8.66
C TYR A 282 -1.08 -11.28 -9.03
N LEU A 283 -0.30 -10.37 -9.64
CA LEU A 283 1.07 -10.66 -10.07
C LEU A 283 2.08 -10.42 -8.95
N ASN A 284 2.93 -11.41 -8.74
CA ASN A 284 4.07 -11.35 -7.86
C ASN A 284 5.31 -11.93 -8.59
N PRO A 285 6.55 -11.53 -8.24
CA PRO A 285 7.77 -12.04 -8.86
C PRO A 285 7.98 -13.55 -8.73
N ASP A 286 7.33 -14.21 -7.76
CA ASP A 286 7.47 -15.64 -7.52
C ASP A 286 6.29 -16.47 -8.04
N VAL A 287 5.10 -15.87 -8.17
CA VAL A 287 3.87 -16.55 -8.61
C VAL A 287 2.86 -15.53 -9.14
N VAL A 288 1.95 -15.94 -10.02
CA VAL A 288 0.71 -15.20 -10.26
C VAL A 288 -0.45 -15.96 -9.64
N ALA A 289 -1.23 -15.30 -8.79
CA ALA A 289 -2.43 -15.85 -8.19
C ALA A 289 -3.69 -15.42 -8.96
N ASP A 290 -4.46 -16.39 -9.44
CA ASP A 290 -5.83 -16.18 -9.91
C ASP A 290 -6.78 -16.26 -8.71
N LEU A 291 -7.38 -15.12 -8.39
CA LEU A 291 -8.28 -14.90 -7.27
C LEU A 291 -9.76 -15.08 -7.64
N SER A 292 -10.10 -15.39 -8.89
CA SER A 292 -11.50 -15.50 -9.35
C SER A 292 -12.33 -16.57 -8.61
N GLY A 293 -11.65 -17.62 -8.14
CA GLY A 293 -12.23 -18.73 -7.40
C GLY A 293 -12.15 -18.61 -5.87
N VAL A 294 -11.70 -17.47 -5.35
CA VAL A 294 -11.45 -17.29 -3.91
C VAL A 294 -12.73 -17.40 -3.08
N ARG A 295 -12.62 -18.01 -1.90
CA ARG A 295 -13.70 -18.19 -0.93
C ARG A 295 -13.22 -17.75 0.45
N VAL A 296 -14.14 -17.16 1.21
CA VAL A 296 -13.91 -16.69 2.58
C VAL A 296 -15.00 -17.28 3.47
N GLU A 297 -14.60 -18.09 4.44
CA GLU A 297 -15.52 -18.83 5.32
C GLU A 297 -15.22 -18.56 6.79
N GLN A 298 -16.24 -18.15 7.54
CA GLN A 298 -16.13 -17.98 8.98
C GLN A 298 -16.10 -19.35 9.67
N GLU A 299 -15.04 -19.66 10.40
CA GLU A 299 -14.93 -20.92 11.15
C GLU A 299 -15.48 -20.75 12.58
N MET A 300 -15.07 -19.67 13.24
CA MET A 300 -15.51 -19.26 14.58
C MET A 300 -15.11 -17.80 14.83
N THR A 301 -15.46 -17.22 15.98
CA THR A 301 -15.05 -15.86 16.34
C THR A 301 -13.55 -15.66 16.17
N ASN A 302 -13.16 -14.66 15.37
CA ASN A 302 -11.77 -14.31 15.06
C ASN A 302 -10.94 -15.43 14.37
N ARG A 303 -11.58 -16.39 13.70
CA ARG A 303 -10.94 -17.34 12.76
C ARG A 303 -11.73 -17.43 11.47
N VAL A 304 -11.09 -17.08 10.37
CA VAL A 304 -11.68 -17.08 9.03
C VAL A 304 -10.76 -17.85 8.08
N SER A 305 -11.28 -18.87 7.42
CA SER A 305 -10.55 -19.61 6.39
C SER A 305 -10.64 -18.91 5.05
N VAL A 306 -9.53 -18.86 4.32
CA VAL A 306 -9.46 -18.31 2.96
C VAL A 306 -8.75 -19.31 2.06
N TYR A 307 -9.35 -19.60 0.92
CA TYR A 307 -8.85 -20.60 -0.03
C TYR A 307 -9.41 -20.39 -1.44
N GLY A 308 -8.94 -21.17 -2.40
CA GLY A 308 -9.47 -21.18 -3.78
C GLY A 308 -8.69 -20.31 -4.78
N ALA A 309 -7.63 -19.63 -4.34
CA ALA A 309 -6.65 -19.04 -5.24
C ALA A 309 -5.94 -20.13 -6.06
N LYS A 310 -5.64 -19.85 -7.32
CA LYS A 310 -4.88 -20.75 -8.20
C LYS A 310 -3.55 -20.15 -8.62
N GLY A 311 -2.50 -20.96 -8.59
CA GLY A 311 -1.16 -20.51 -8.96
C GLY A 311 -0.80 -20.68 -10.43
N SER A 312 -0.03 -19.75 -10.96
CA SER A 312 0.59 -19.83 -12.29
C SER A 312 2.04 -19.29 -12.25
N PRO A 313 2.90 -19.65 -13.23
CA PRO A 313 4.27 -19.16 -13.30
C PRO A 313 4.37 -17.63 -13.25
N PRO A 314 5.37 -17.04 -12.58
CA PRO A 314 5.52 -15.59 -12.51
C PRO A 314 5.82 -14.95 -13.88
N PRO A 315 5.65 -13.63 -14.04
CA PRO A 315 6.21 -12.90 -15.17
C PRO A 315 7.75 -12.92 -15.16
N ALA A 316 8.36 -12.70 -16.33
CA ALA A 316 9.82 -12.55 -16.45
C ALA A 316 10.34 -11.18 -15.95
N THR A 317 9.43 -10.31 -15.52
CA THR A 317 9.68 -8.94 -15.08
C THR A 317 9.15 -8.71 -13.67
N THR A 318 9.75 -7.77 -12.94
CA THR A 318 9.19 -7.25 -11.69
C THR A 318 8.92 -5.74 -11.78
N LYS A 319 8.08 -5.23 -10.88
CA LYS A 319 7.87 -3.81 -10.68
C LYS A 319 9.16 -3.15 -10.19
N VAL A 320 9.46 -1.98 -10.72
CA VAL A 320 10.49 -1.07 -10.22
C VAL A 320 9.84 0.27 -9.96
N MET A 321 10.06 0.83 -8.76
CA MET A 321 9.69 2.21 -8.46
C MET A 321 10.91 3.10 -8.67
N ILE A 322 10.77 4.11 -9.53
CA ILE A 322 11.81 5.11 -9.79
C ILE A 322 11.30 6.45 -9.26
N ALA A 323 12.08 7.12 -8.43
CA ALA A 323 11.71 8.43 -7.89
C ALA A 323 12.59 9.54 -8.46
N ALA A 324 12.03 10.74 -8.54
CA ALA A 324 12.73 11.97 -8.91
C ALA A 324 12.24 13.15 -8.07
N LYS A 325 13.03 14.23 -8.03
CA LYS A 325 12.61 15.49 -7.40
C LYS A 325 11.57 16.18 -8.29
N GLY A 326 10.37 16.41 -7.76
CA GLY A 326 9.26 17.03 -8.50
C GLY A 326 9.27 18.56 -8.50
N GLY A 327 9.86 19.16 -7.47
CA GLY A 327 9.85 20.60 -7.24
C GLY A 327 9.40 20.90 -5.81
N PHE A 328 8.65 21.97 -5.65
CA PHE A 328 8.21 22.48 -4.36
C PHE A 328 6.69 22.71 -4.34
N GLN A 329 6.10 22.51 -3.18
CA GLN A 329 4.68 22.73 -2.93
C GLN A 329 4.47 23.61 -1.70
N ALA A 330 3.39 24.38 -1.72
CA ALA A 330 2.94 25.19 -0.60
C ALA A 330 1.42 25.22 -0.55
N GLU A 331 0.88 25.39 0.65
CA GLU A 331 -0.55 25.36 0.91
C GLU A 331 -0.99 26.48 1.85
N ALA A 332 -2.18 27.01 1.60
CA ALA A 332 -2.90 27.88 2.53
C ALA A 332 -4.35 27.38 2.69
N THR A 333 -4.90 27.51 3.90
CA THR A 333 -6.27 27.07 4.20
C THR A 333 -7.08 28.23 4.74
N PHE A 334 -8.25 28.42 4.17
CA PHE A 334 -9.25 29.41 4.54
C PHE A 334 -10.47 28.73 5.14
N TYR A 335 -11.20 29.45 5.98
CA TYR A 335 -12.43 28.96 6.58
C TYR A 335 -13.57 29.89 6.19
N ILE A 336 -14.63 29.31 5.64
CA ILE A 336 -15.81 30.04 5.18
C ILE A 336 -17.00 29.58 6.01
N ASN A 337 -17.74 30.53 6.59
CA ASN A 337 -18.91 30.26 7.41
C ASN A 337 -20.07 31.21 7.05
N GLY A 338 -21.24 30.94 7.65
CA GLY A 338 -22.44 31.75 7.50
C GLY A 338 -23.12 31.55 6.15
N LEU A 339 -23.83 32.59 5.68
CA LEU A 339 -24.54 32.56 4.40
C LEU A 339 -23.58 32.62 3.20
N ASP A 340 -24.08 32.24 2.02
CA ASP A 340 -23.44 32.48 0.72
C ASP A 340 -22.04 31.84 0.59
N VAL A 341 -21.85 30.66 1.18
CA VAL A 341 -20.56 29.94 1.18
C VAL A 341 -20.02 29.74 -0.25
N ALA A 342 -20.90 29.40 -1.20
CA ALA A 342 -20.53 29.16 -2.58
C ALA A 342 -20.01 30.45 -3.26
N GLU A 343 -20.70 31.57 -3.05
CA GLU A 343 -20.37 32.89 -3.58
C GLU A 343 -19.06 33.42 -2.97
N LYS A 344 -18.88 33.26 -1.65
CA LYS A 344 -17.62 33.62 -0.96
C LYS A 344 -16.44 32.81 -1.48
N ALA A 345 -16.62 31.50 -1.70
CA ALA A 345 -15.61 30.64 -2.29
C ALA A 345 -15.28 31.05 -3.74
N ALA A 346 -16.31 31.36 -4.54
CA ALA A 346 -16.14 31.83 -5.92
C ALA A 346 -15.39 33.17 -5.97
N MET A 347 -15.72 34.11 -5.07
CA MET A 347 -15.01 35.39 -4.93
C MET A 347 -13.52 35.17 -4.62
N MET A 348 -13.20 34.34 -3.63
CA MET A 348 -11.81 34.06 -3.27
C MET A 348 -11.05 33.36 -4.41
N LYS A 349 -11.69 32.42 -5.10
CA LYS A 349 -11.13 31.76 -6.30
C LYS A 349 -10.79 32.79 -7.38
N ALA A 350 -11.69 33.74 -7.67
CA ALA A 350 -11.46 34.79 -8.65
C ALA A 350 -10.30 35.73 -8.24
N GLN A 351 -10.23 36.10 -6.96
CA GLN A 351 -9.13 36.93 -6.44
C GLN A 351 -7.77 36.23 -6.53
N LEU A 352 -7.71 34.95 -6.16
CA LEU A 352 -6.50 34.14 -6.25
C LEU A 352 -6.07 33.90 -7.70
N ALA A 353 -7.02 33.60 -8.59
CA ALA A 353 -6.73 33.46 -10.01
C ALA A 353 -6.18 34.78 -10.60
N HIS A 354 -6.71 35.93 -10.17
CA HIS A 354 -6.22 37.23 -10.61
C HIS A 354 -4.79 37.52 -10.11
N ILE A 355 -4.53 37.32 -8.81
CA ILE A 355 -3.23 37.68 -8.23
C ILE A 355 -2.11 36.72 -8.66
N PHE A 356 -2.45 35.48 -9.01
CA PHE A 356 -1.52 34.46 -9.48
C PHE A 356 -1.49 34.27 -11.01
N LYS A 357 -2.13 35.15 -11.78
CA LYS A 357 -2.24 35.02 -13.24
C LYS A 357 -0.88 34.91 -13.96
N ASP A 358 0.15 35.56 -13.41
CA ASP A 358 1.51 35.60 -13.97
C ASP A 358 2.49 34.73 -13.14
N SER A 359 1.97 33.80 -12.34
CA SER A 359 2.79 32.89 -11.53
C SER A 359 3.45 31.81 -12.39
N SER A 360 4.60 31.32 -11.95
CA SER A 360 5.30 30.17 -12.55
C SER A 360 4.87 28.84 -11.90
N PHE A 361 3.63 28.75 -11.42
CA PHE A 361 3.13 27.54 -10.78
C PHE A 361 2.91 26.45 -11.84
N SER A 362 3.45 25.25 -11.59
CA SER A 362 3.13 24.05 -12.36
C SER A 362 1.75 23.49 -12.04
N ARG A 363 1.22 23.84 -10.86
CA ARG A 363 -0.16 23.51 -10.44
C ARG A 363 -0.67 24.57 -9.50
N LEU A 364 -1.92 24.98 -9.69
CA LEU A 364 -2.70 25.75 -8.72
C LEU A 364 -4.06 25.05 -8.56
N SER A 365 -4.36 24.59 -7.36
CA SER A 365 -5.68 24.04 -7.02
C SER A 365 -6.33 24.87 -5.93
N ILE A 366 -7.62 25.19 -6.11
CA ILE A 366 -8.41 25.93 -5.14
C ILE A 366 -9.72 25.18 -4.92
N GLU A 367 -9.80 24.45 -3.81
CA GLU A 367 -10.83 23.46 -3.54
C GLU A 367 -11.59 23.78 -2.26
N LEU A 368 -12.92 23.72 -2.34
CA LEU A 368 -13.81 23.86 -1.19
C LEU A 368 -14.14 22.46 -0.66
N TYR A 369 -13.86 22.21 0.61
CA TYR A 369 -14.12 20.96 1.30
C TYR A 369 -15.23 21.09 2.33
N GLY A 370 -16.16 20.14 2.28
CA GLY A 370 -17.29 20.03 3.18
C GLY A 370 -18.55 20.74 2.67
N THR A 371 -19.65 20.49 3.38
CA THR A 371 -20.96 21.13 3.18
C THR A 371 -21.33 21.79 4.50
N PRO A 372 -21.73 23.08 4.53
CA PRO A 372 -22.12 23.73 5.77
C PRO A 372 -23.40 23.08 6.31
N ALA A 373 -23.47 22.86 7.62
CA ALA A 373 -24.71 22.38 8.25
C ALA A 373 -25.84 23.41 8.13
N GLU A 374 -27.07 22.94 7.93
CA GLU A 374 -28.25 23.80 8.00
C GLU A 374 -28.50 24.25 9.44
N ASN A 375 -28.66 25.56 9.66
CA ASN A 375 -28.86 26.17 10.99
C ASN A 375 -27.89 25.63 12.07
N PRO A 376 -26.57 25.83 11.88
CA PRO A 376 -25.57 25.20 12.74
C PRO A 376 -25.67 25.72 14.17
N THR A 377 -25.63 24.80 15.14
CA THR A 377 -25.65 25.14 16.58
C THR A 377 -24.31 25.65 17.10
N SER A 378 -23.26 25.63 16.27
CA SER A 378 -21.93 26.14 16.58
C SER A 378 -21.26 26.72 15.33
N GLN A 379 -20.28 27.60 15.52
CA GLN A 379 -19.48 28.13 14.40
C GLN A 379 -18.76 27.01 13.64
N GLN A 380 -18.24 26.01 14.36
CA GLN A 380 -17.55 24.87 13.77
C GLN A 380 -18.45 24.07 12.84
N ALA A 381 -19.70 23.78 13.23
CA ALA A 381 -20.64 23.01 12.42
C ALA A 381 -21.05 23.72 11.11
N GLY A 382 -21.00 25.05 11.10
CA GLY A 382 -21.30 25.88 9.92
C GLY A 382 -20.09 26.21 9.06
N THR A 383 -18.88 25.77 9.42
CA THR A 383 -17.64 26.16 8.75
C THR A 383 -17.22 25.10 7.73
N VAL A 384 -16.88 25.54 6.53
CA VAL A 384 -16.20 24.74 5.50
C VAL A 384 -14.79 25.25 5.25
N SER A 385 -13.95 24.42 4.65
CA SER A 385 -12.53 24.73 4.38
C SER A 385 -12.35 25.04 2.89
N LEU A 386 -11.65 26.13 2.57
CA LEU A 386 -11.16 26.40 1.22
C LEU A 386 -9.63 26.26 1.21
N ARG A 387 -9.14 25.22 0.54
CA ARG A 387 -7.71 24.93 0.38
C ARG A 387 -7.18 25.61 -0.88
N VAL A 388 -6.03 26.26 -0.76
CA VAL A 388 -5.25 26.81 -1.86
C VAL A 388 -3.92 26.09 -1.88
N PHE A 389 -3.72 25.27 -2.91
CA PHE A 389 -2.53 24.46 -3.08
C PHE A 389 -1.80 24.89 -4.34
N ALA A 390 -0.49 25.10 -4.25
CA ALA A 390 0.34 25.39 -5.40
C ALA A 390 1.58 24.48 -5.44
N GLN A 391 2.02 24.18 -6.66
CA GLN A 391 3.32 23.55 -6.94
C GLN A 391 4.10 24.42 -7.93
N ALA A 392 5.41 24.42 -7.80
CA ALA A 392 6.33 25.00 -8.77
C ALA A 392 7.58 24.13 -8.91
N ARG A 393 8.24 24.18 -10.07
CA ARG A 393 9.44 23.37 -10.33
C ARG A 393 10.67 23.91 -9.60
N ARG A 394 10.77 25.23 -9.44
CA ARG A 394 11.87 25.87 -8.71
C ARG A 394 11.36 26.47 -7.41
N ARG A 395 12.23 26.50 -6.41
CA ARG A 395 11.89 27.00 -5.08
C ARG A 395 11.50 28.47 -5.14
N GLU A 396 12.28 29.29 -5.84
CA GLU A 396 12.05 30.75 -5.94
C GLU A 396 10.69 31.14 -6.54
N ASP A 397 10.06 30.24 -7.31
CA ASP A 397 8.79 30.49 -7.97
C ASP A 397 7.58 30.36 -7.02
N ILE A 398 7.77 29.82 -5.81
CA ILE A 398 6.73 29.59 -4.80
C ILE A 398 7.14 30.07 -3.39
N GLU A 399 8.27 30.77 -3.29
CA GLU A 399 8.71 31.41 -2.04
C GLU A 399 7.70 32.44 -1.51
N ALA A 400 7.99 32.96 -0.32
CA ALA A 400 7.05 33.81 0.42
C ALA A 400 6.52 35.01 -0.38
N ASP A 401 7.35 35.68 -1.19
CA ASP A 401 6.97 36.81 -2.05
C ASP A 401 6.06 36.41 -3.22
N ARG A 402 6.10 35.14 -3.64
CA ARG A 402 5.34 34.60 -4.79
C ARG A 402 4.06 33.88 -4.41
N PHE A 403 3.98 33.31 -3.21
CA PHE A 403 2.80 32.59 -2.74
C PHE A 403 2.17 33.25 -1.49
N LYS A 404 2.95 33.37 -0.41
CA LYS A 404 2.42 33.80 0.89
C LYS A 404 1.96 35.25 0.93
N VAL A 405 2.81 36.17 0.49
CA VAL A 405 2.55 37.62 0.54
C VAL A 405 1.35 37.99 -0.35
N PRO A 406 1.23 37.51 -1.60
CA PRO A 406 0.04 37.72 -2.42
C PRO A 406 -1.25 37.23 -1.74
N ILE A 407 -1.26 36.01 -1.21
CA ILE A 407 -2.41 35.46 -0.49
C ILE A 407 -2.79 36.34 0.69
N TYR A 408 -1.80 36.75 1.49
CA TYR A 408 -2.04 37.59 2.67
C TYR A 408 -2.58 38.98 2.30
N ALA A 409 -2.21 39.51 1.15
CA ALA A 409 -2.70 40.80 0.65
C ALA A 409 -4.21 40.80 0.34
N LEU A 410 -4.84 39.63 0.16
CA LEU A 410 -6.28 39.51 -0.06
C LEU A 410 -7.10 39.77 1.22
N ARG A 411 -6.50 39.67 2.40
CA ARG A 411 -7.18 39.70 3.72
C ARG A 411 -8.18 40.85 3.89
N MET A 412 -7.81 42.06 3.47
CA MET A 412 -8.63 43.26 3.67
C MET A 412 -9.63 43.55 2.54
N GLN A 413 -9.62 42.76 1.47
CA GLN A 413 -10.48 42.92 0.29
C GLN A 413 -11.30 41.67 -0.04
N SER A 414 -11.23 40.63 0.78
CA SER A 414 -11.87 39.35 0.52
C SER A 414 -13.30 39.29 1.12
N TYR A 415 -13.87 38.08 1.14
CA TYR A 415 -15.25 37.83 1.56
C TYR A 415 -15.54 38.25 3.02
N PRO A 416 -16.79 38.61 3.35
CA PRO A 416 -17.17 38.94 4.72
C PRO A 416 -17.03 37.71 5.63
N GLY A 417 -16.42 37.92 6.80
CA GLY A 417 -16.07 36.84 7.72
C GLY A 417 -14.74 36.15 7.40
N TYR A 418 -13.86 36.78 6.61
CA TYR A 418 -12.53 36.26 6.30
C TYR A 418 -11.82 35.71 7.54
N HIS A 419 -11.49 34.42 7.48
CA HIS A 419 -10.67 33.75 8.47
C HIS A 419 -9.82 32.69 7.78
N MET A 420 -8.58 32.53 8.23
CA MET A 420 -7.62 31.57 7.65
C MET A 420 -6.84 30.85 8.73
N ASN A 421 -6.29 29.69 8.39
CA ASN A 421 -5.32 29.01 9.23
C ASN A 421 -4.08 29.89 9.43
N LEU A 422 -3.67 30.05 10.69
CA LEU A 422 -2.51 30.88 11.06
C LEU A 422 -1.20 30.08 11.15
N ASP A 423 -1.23 28.77 10.90
CA ASP A 423 -0.01 27.98 10.73
C ASP A 423 0.62 28.22 9.35
N PHE A 424 1.40 29.30 9.26
CA PHE A 424 2.09 29.69 8.03
C PHE A 424 3.23 28.74 7.62
N ARG A 425 3.57 27.71 8.41
CA ARG A 425 4.57 26.69 8.01
C ARG A 425 4.09 25.86 6.83
N THR A 426 2.78 25.82 6.58
CA THR A 426 2.17 25.19 5.40
C THR A 426 2.42 25.98 4.11
N MET A 427 2.64 27.30 4.23
CA MET A 427 2.90 28.20 3.10
C MET A 427 4.39 28.33 2.77
N VAL A 428 5.27 27.66 3.53
CA VAL A 428 6.70 27.58 3.22
C VAL A 428 6.90 26.50 2.16
N PRO A 429 7.67 26.75 1.08
CA PRO A 429 7.96 25.75 0.06
C PRO A 429 8.55 24.47 0.68
N LYS A 430 7.88 23.34 0.42
CA LYS A 430 8.35 22.00 0.80
C LYS A 430 8.65 21.20 -0.47
N PRO A 431 9.76 20.45 -0.53
CA PRO A 431 9.99 19.58 -1.67
C PRO A 431 8.89 18.52 -1.78
N PHE A 432 8.65 18.02 -2.99
CA PHE A 432 7.88 16.81 -3.22
C PHE A 432 8.57 15.95 -4.28
N MET A 433 8.23 14.66 -4.29
CA MET A 433 8.82 13.67 -5.18
C MET A 433 7.82 13.28 -6.26
N GLU A 434 8.34 12.95 -7.43
CA GLU A 434 7.61 12.36 -8.55
C GLU A 434 8.03 10.90 -8.67
N MET A 435 7.12 10.06 -9.16
CA MET A 435 7.33 8.63 -9.29
C MET A 435 7.08 8.18 -10.72
N PHE A 436 7.90 7.23 -11.18
CA PHE A 436 7.72 6.49 -12.42
C PHE A 436 7.69 4.99 -12.10
N PRO A 437 6.50 4.38 -11.95
CA PRO A 437 6.38 2.93 -11.78
C PRO A 437 6.65 2.23 -13.12
N ALA A 438 7.56 1.27 -13.13
CA ALA A 438 8.01 0.62 -14.34
C ALA A 438 8.16 -0.90 -14.17
N LEU A 439 8.45 -1.57 -15.29
CA LEU A 439 8.84 -2.98 -15.31
C LEU A 439 10.33 -3.14 -15.64
N MET A 440 10.98 -4.09 -14.98
CA MET A 440 12.37 -4.50 -15.25
C MET A 440 12.47 -6.02 -15.33
N PRO A 441 13.26 -6.59 -16.27
CA PRO A 441 13.55 -8.02 -16.29
C PRO A 441 14.18 -8.49 -14.97
N VAL A 442 13.67 -9.57 -14.38
CA VAL A 442 14.23 -10.12 -13.14
C VAL A 442 15.68 -10.57 -13.34
N SER A 443 16.05 -11.00 -14.55
CA SER A 443 17.41 -11.38 -14.91
C SER A 443 18.43 -10.23 -14.88
N ALA A 444 17.98 -8.97 -14.85
CA ALA A 444 18.85 -7.80 -14.74
C ALA A 444 19.20 -7.45 -13.28
N ILE A 445 18.59 -8.15 -12.32
CA ILE A 445 18.73 -7.89 -10.88
C ILE A 445 19.81 -8.81 -10.31
N ASP A 446 20.77 -8.23 -9.58
CA ASP A 446 21.75 -9.01 -8.79
C ASP A 446 21.13 -9.41 -7.43
N HIS A 447 20.18 -10.34 -7.47
CA HIS A 447 19.49 -10.81 -6.28
C HIS A 447 20.42 -11.75 -5.49
N ARG A 448 20.78 -11.35 -4.27
CA ARG A 448 21.70 -12.10 -3.42
C ARG A 448 21.34 -12.00 -1.94
N VAL A 449 21.91 -12.91 -1.15
CA VAL A 449 21.79 -12.94 0.31
C VAL A 449 23.18 -12.85 0.91
N GLU A 450 23.41 -11.88 1.77
CA GLU A 450 24.62 -11.75 2.58
C GLU A 450 24.35 -12.25 3.99
N MET A 451 25.14 -13.22 4.44
CA MET A 451 24.97 -13.88 5.75
C MET A 451 25.99 -13.34 6.75
N SER A 452 25.65 -13.30 8.04
CA SER A 452 26.60 -12.94 9.11
C SER A 452 27.74 -13.95 9.27
N THR A 453 27.59 -15.15 8.71
CA THR A 453 28.65 -16.16 8.59
C THR A 453 29.69 -15.83 7.51
N GLY A 454 29.49 -14.75 6.74
CA GLY A 454 30.34 -14.33 5.62
C GLY A 454 29.99 -14.99 4.28
N ALA A 455 29.01 -15.90 4.25
CA ALA A 455 28.53 -16.48 3.00
C ALA A 455 27.72 -15.46 2.19
N VAL A 456 27.94 -15.45 0.87
CA VAL A 456 27.11 -14.70 -0.09
C VAL A 456 26.45 -15.70 -1.03
N LEU A 457 25.12 -15.73 -1.03
CA LEU A 457 24.32 -16.69 -1.78
C LEU A 457 23.60 -15.97 -2.92
N ARG A 458 23.81 -16.42 -4.15
CA ARG A 458 23.07 -15.90 -5.31
C ARG A 458 21.66 -16.50 -5.35
N VAL A 459 20.68 -15.69 -5.74
CA VAL A 459 19.32 -16.13 -6.04
C VAL A 459 19.11 -16.04 -7.54
N ASP A 460 18.82 -17.18 -8.17
CA ASP A 460 18.61 -17.23 -9.61
C ASP A 460 17.19 -16.70 -9.96
N PRO A 461 17.01 -16.12 -11.16
CA PRO A 461 15.69 -15.72 -11.64
C PRO A 461 14.79 -16.96 -11.86
N PRO A 462 13.46 -16.81 -11.83
CA PRO A 462 12.53 -17.93 -12.01
C PRO A 462 12.80 -18.71 -13.30
N ALA A 463 12.96 -20.03 -13.19
CA ALA A 463 13.27 -20.89 -14.34
C ALA A 463 12.13 -21.00 -15.36
N LYS A 464 10.88 -20.81 -14.90
CA LYS A 464 9.67 -20.83 -15.74
C LYS A 464 8.91 -19.53 -15.51
N THR A 465 8.60 -18.87 -16.61
CA THR A 465 7.84 -17.61 -16.61
C THR A 465 6.72 -17.65 -17.64
N ALA A 466 5.73 -16.78 -17.47
CA ALA A 466 4.61 -16.61 -18.40
C ALA A 466 4.38 -15.13 -18.72
N VAL A 467 3.69 -14.86 -19.84
CA VAL A 467 3.32 -13.50 -20.24
C VAL A 467 1.87 -13.24 -19.83
N TYR A 468 1.63 -12.08 -19.24
CA TYR A 468 0.31 -11.63 -18.79
C TYR A 468 -0.05 -10.30 -19.47
N PRO A 469 -1.34 -10.06 -19.76
CA PRO A 469 -1.75 -8.82 -20.40
C PRO A 469 -1.61 -7.64 -19.44
N ILE A 470 -1.10 -6.50 -19.94
CA ILE A 470 -1.01 -5.25 -19.16
C ILE A 470 -2.42 -4.72 -18.89
N VAL A 471 -3.24 -4.61 -19.94
CA VAL A 471 -4.66 -4.24 -19.84
C VAL A 471 -5.48 -5.48 -19.49
N ARG A 472 -6.19 -5.45 -18.37
CA ARG A 472 -6.95 -6.62 -17.91
C ARG A 472 -8.28 -6.74 -18.65
N PRO A 473 -8.81 -7.97 -18.81
CA PRO A 473 -10.17 -8.15 -19.29
C PRO A 473 -11.15 -7.39 -18.39
N SER A 474 -12.02 -6.59 -19.01
CA SER A 474 -13.07 -5.84 -18.34
C SER A 474 -14.40 -6.20 -18.99
N ALA A 475 -15.39 -6.57 -18.18
CA ALA A 475 -16.72 -6.90 -18.66
C ALA A 475 -17.80 -6.54 -17.63
N ASP A 476 -18.94 -6.07 -18.12
CA ASP A 476 -20.17 -6.06 -17.33
C ASP A 476 -20.69 -7.49 -17.13
N THR A 477 -21.71 -7.60 -16.28
CA THR A 477 -22.29 -8.86 -15.81
C THR A 477 -22.68 -9.84 -16.91
N TYR A 478 -22.13 -11.04 -16.84
CA TYR A 478 -22.58 -12.17 -17.67
C TYR A 478 -23.91 -12.71 -17.13
N GLY A 479 -24.95 -12.68 -17.97
CA GLY A 479 -26.30 -13.15 -17.62
C GLY A 479 -26.97 -12.30 -16.55
N PRO A 480 -27.25 -11.01 -16.82
CA PRO A 480 -27.92 -10.14 -15.87
C PRO A 480 -29.33 -10.66 -15.58
N VAL A 481 -29.77 -10.58 -14.32
CA VAL A 481 -31.16 -10.88 -13.94
C VAL A 481 -32.07 -9.68 -14.21
N ASP A 482 -33.37 -9.90 -14.35
CA ASP A 482 -34.31 -8.79 -14.50
C ASP A 482 -34.46 -8.03 -13.17
N MET A 483 -34.05 -6.76 -13.11
CA MET A 483 -34.10 -5.96 -11.89
C MET A 483 -35.53 -5.79 -11.34
N LEU A 484 -36.56 -5.96 -12.16
CA LEU A 484 -37.96 -5.91 -11.71
C LEU A 484 -38.35 -7.10 -10.83
N THR A 485 -37.59 -8.22 -10.88
CA THR A 485 -37.89 -9.41 -10.06
C THR A 485 -37.59 -9.20 -8.57
N PHE A 486 -36.83 -8.16 -8.21
CA PHE A 486 -36.56 -7.79 -6.81
C PHE A 486 -37.74 -7.04 -6.15
N GLY A 487 -38.78 -6.70 -6.92
CA GLY A 487 -39.96 -5.99 -6.41
C GLY A 487 -39.80 -4.47 -6.36
N PRO A 488 -40.70 -3.77 -5.64
CA PRO A 488 -40.66 -2.30 -5.52
C PRO A 488 -39.35 -1.81 -4.89
N THR A 489 -38.82 -0.68 -5.38
CA THR A 489 -37.55 -0.09 -4.94
C THR A 489 -37.73 1.28 -4.28
N ASP A 490 -36.82 1.66 -3.39
CA ASP A 490 -36.74 2.99 -2.79
C ASP A 490 -35.30 3.57 -2.88
N HIS A 491 -35.14 4.88 -2.73
CA HIS A 491 -33.85 5.55 -2.74
C HIS A 491 -33.15 5.42 -1.38
N ALA A 492 -31.95 4.82 -1.38
CA ALA A 492 -31.11 4.72 -0.19
C ALA A 492 -29.62 4.93 -0.55
N PRO A 493 -28.79 5.37 0.43
CA PRO A 493 -27.34 5.35 0.25
C PRO A 493 -26.85 3.94 -0.06
N LEU A 494 -25.99 3.77 -1.08
CA LEU A 494 -25.45 2.46 -1.48
C LEU A 494 -24.81 1.71 -0.29
N GLY A 495 -24.10 2.45 0.57
CA GLY A 495 -23.44 1.93 1.77
C GLY A 495 -24.37 1.38 2.88
N SER A 496 -25.69 1.46 2.70
CA SER A 496 -26.66 0.85 3.63
C SER A 496 -26.64 -0.69 3.55
N ILE A 497 -26.49 -1.23 2.34
CA ILE A 497 -26.48 -2.68 2.07
C ILE A 497 -25.14 -3.18 1.52
N VAL A 498 -24.31 -2.29 0.95
CA VAL A 498 -23.03 -2.64 0.34
C VAL A 498 -21.87 -2.15 1.21
N HIS A 499 -20.88 -3.01 1.43
CA HIS A 499 -19.58 -2.61 1.94
C HIS A 499 -18.64 -2.26 0.80
N GLY A 500 -17.80 -1.25 1.04
CA GLY A 500 -16.74 -0.83 0.12
C GLY A 500 -15.36 -0.94 0.76
N ARG A 501 -14.36 -1.25 -0.06
CA ARG A 501 -12.94 -1.06 0.22
C ARG A 501 -12.28 -0.46 -1.02
N SER A 502 -11.53 0.61 -0.85
CA SER A 502 -10.73 1.21 -1.91
C SER A 502 -9.25 1.20 -1.54
N GLY A 503 -8.39 1.23 -2.54
CA GLY A 503 -6.95 1.46 -2.42
C GLY A 503 -6.40 2.13 -3.66
N ASP A 504 -5.14 2.56 -3.59
CA ASP A 504 -4.44 3.22 -4.68
C ASP A 504 -2.97 2.78 -4.76
N LYS A 505 -2.45 2.69 -5.98
CA LYS A 505 -1.03 2.42 -6.25
C LYS A 505 -0.60 3.26 -7.45
N GLY A 506 0.18 4.30 -7.19
CA GLY A 506 0.60 5.24 -8.22
C GLY A 506 -0.58 6.03 -8.77
N ASP A 507 -0.84 5.94 -10.06
CA ASP A 507 -1.96 6.61 -10.73
C ASP A 507 -3.19 5.71 -10.91
N ASN A 508 -3.15 4.49 -10.37
CA ASN A 508 -4.27 3.56 -10.34
C ASN A 508 -5.01 3.65 -9.00
N SER A 509 -6.35 3.68 -9.05
CA SER A 509 -7.23 3.57 -7.89
C SER A 509 -8.27 2.50 -8.17
N ASN A 510 -8.57 1.70 -7.15
CA ASN A 510 -9.54 0.63 -7.24
C ASN A 510 -10.58 0.72 -6.13
N VAL A 511 -11.74 0.12 -6.37
CA VAL A 511 -12.77 -0.07 -5.36
C VAL A 511 -13.46 -1.42 -5.50
N GLY A 512 -13.38 -2.22 -4.44
CA GLY A 512 -14.19 -3.42 -4.26
C GLY A 512 -15.47 -3.12 -3.49
N PHE A 513 -16.58 -3.60 -4.04
CA PHE A 513 -17.90 -3.57 -3.41
C PHE A 513 -18.38 -4.98 -3.16
N PHE A 514 -18.93 -5.24 -1.97
CA PHE A 514 -19.46 -6.55 -1.64
C PHE A 514 -20.69 -6.46 -0.74
N VAL A 515 -21.57 -7.44 -0.87
CA VAL A 515 -22.82 -7.56 -0.11
C VAL A 515 -22.71 -8.61 0.98
N ARG A 516 -23.65 -8.60 1.93
CA ARG A 516 -23.61 -9.47 3.11
C ARG A 516 -24.22 -10.84 2.82
N ASN A 517 -25.28 -10.84 2.03
CA ASN A 517 -26.07 -12.03 1.73
C ASN A 517 -25.98 -12.44 0.25
N ASP A 518 -26.07 -13.74 -0.01
CA ASP A 518 -25.91 -14.29 -1.37
C ASP A 518 -27.02 -13.84 -2.33
N ASP A 519 -28.23 -13.58 -1.82
CA ASP A 519 -29.38 -13.10 -2.58
C ASP A 519 -29.27 -11.63 -3.01
N GLU A 520 -28.39 -10.85 -2.38
CA GLU A 520 -28.08 -9.46 -2.73
C GLU A 520 -27.07 -9.37 -3.90
N TYR A 521 -26.30 -10.43 -4.14
CA TYR A 521 -25.20 -10.40 -5.11
C TYR A 521 -25.65 -10.24 -6.57
N PRO A 522 -26.70 -10.93 -7.05
CA PRO A 522 -27.23 -10.70 -8.39
C PRO A 522 -27.66 -9.25 -8.63
N TRP A 523 -28.21 -8.58 -7.61
CA TRP A 523 -28.54 -7.16 -7.66
C TRP A 523 -27.29 -6.28 -7.74
N LEU A 524 -26.29 -6.52 -6.89
CA LEU A 524 -25.05 -5.73 -6.86
C LEU A 524 -24.34 -5.75 -8.22
N ARG A 525 -24.12 -6.95 -8.77
CA ARG A 525 -23.40 -7.10 -10.04
C ARG A 525 -24.15 -6.47 -11.21
N ASN A 526 -25.48 -6.57 -11.24
CA ASN A 526 -26.31 -5.90 -12.24
C ASN A 526 -26.24 -4.36 -12.13
N LEU A 527 -26.24 -3.82 -10.91
CA LEU A 527 -26.23 -2.39 -10.66
C LEU A 527 -24.87 -1.78 -11.01
N LEU A 528 -23.78 -2.34 -10.50
CA LEU A 528 -22.43 -1.80 -10.60
C LEU A 528 -21.75 -2.15 -11.93
N THR A 529 -22.31 -1.63 -13.03
CA THR A 529 -21.66 -1.64 -14.35
C THR A 529 -20.56 -0.57 -14.42
N VAL A 530 -19.68 -0.67 -15.43
CA VAL A 530 -18.69 0.38 -15.73
C VAL A 530 -19.38 1.74 -15.94
N SER A 531 -20.49 1.75 -16.69
CA SER A 531 -21.26 2.99 -16.92
C SER A 531 -21.85 3.54 -15.63
N LYS A 532 -22.35 2.68 -14.74
CA LYS A 532 -22.89 3.12 -13.45
C LYS A 532 -21.81 3.72 -12.56
N LEU A 533 -20.63 3.12 -12.50
CA LEU A 533 -19.52 3.68 -11.73
C LEU A 533 -19.15 5.09 -12.21
N LYS A 534 -19.03 5.29 -13.53
CA LYS A 534 -18.78 6.63 -14.11
C LYS A 534 -19.86 7.64 -13.73
N GLN A 535 -21.13 7.21 -13.71
CA GLN A 535 -22.23 8.06 -13.24
C GLN A 535 -22.06 8.43 -11.75
N LEU A 536 -21.65 7.48 -10.91
CA LEU A 536 -21.45 7.70 -9.47
C LEU A 536 -20.28 8.63 -9.15
N PHE A 537 -19.20 8.59 -9.93
CA PHE A 537 -18.09 9.55 -9.82
C PHE A 537 -18.49 10.99 -10.21
N GLY A 538 -19.56 11.14 -11.00
CA GLY A 538 -20.09 12.46 -11.38
C GLY A 538 -19.02 13.34 -12.04
N ASP A 539 -18.91 14.58 -11.58
CA ASP A 539 -17.97 15.57 -12.13
C ASP A 539 -16.51 15.11 -12.04
N ASP A 540 -16.14 14.31 -11.04
CA ASP A 540 -14.76 13.87 -10.86
C ASP A 540 -14.30 12.90 -11.95
N TRP A 541 -15.24 12.18 -12.58
CA TRP A 541 -14.94 11.38 -13.78
C TRP A 541 -14.48 12.25 -14.96
N PHE A 542 -15.03 13.45 -15.08
CA PHE A 542 -14.74 14.36 -16.20
C PHE A 542 -13.59 15.34 -15.91
N LYS A 543 -13.13 15.44 -14.65
CA LYS A 543 -12.00 16.29 -14.25
C LYS A 543 -10.66 15.59 -14.49
N GLY A 544 -9.85 16.04 -15.45
CA GLY A 544 -8.48 15.54 -15.66
C GLY A 544 -8.32 14.77 -16.97
N ASN A 545 -7.56 13.66 -16.95
CA ASN A 545 -7.24 12.89 -18.16
C ASN A 545 -8.53 12.28 -18.79
N PRO A 546 -8.86 12.58 -20.06
CA PRO A 546 -10.00 12.01 -20.76
C PRO A 546 -9.84 10.53 -21.13
N ASP A 547 -8.61 10.01 -21.17
CA ASP A 547 -8.29 8.64 -21.60
C ASP A 547 -8.36 7.61 -20.47
N ARG A 548 -8.82 8.02 -19.28
CA ARG A 548 -8.94 7.12 -18.12
C ARG A 548 -9.91 5.96 -18.42
N ARG A 549 -9.58 4.77 -17.93
CA ARG A 549 -10.37 3.55 -18.09
C ARG A 549 -10.83 3.00 -16.73
N VAL A 550 -11.81 2.12 -16.77
CA VAL A 550 -12.29 1.35 -15.60
C VAL A 550 -12.27 -0.11 -15.99
N GLU A 551 -11.70 -0.94 -15.12
CA GLU A 551 -11.59 -2.38 -15.30
C GLU A 551 -12.51 -3.06 -14.30
N ARG A 552 -13.55 -3.76 -14.78
CA ARG A 552 -14.55 -4.40 -13.91
C ARG A 552 -14.34 -5.91 -13.86
N VAL A 553 -14.32 -6.47 -12.66
CA VAL A 553 -14.26 -7.92 -12.42
C VAL A 553 -15.25 -8.35 -11.32
N GLU A 554 -15.73 -9.59 -11.42
CA GLU A 554 -16.61 -10.22 -10.44
C GLU A 554 -15.85 -11.25 -9.62
N PHE A 555 -16.14 -11.32 -8.31
CA PHE A 555 -15.67 -12.37 -7.40
C PHE A 555 -16.87 -13.10 -6.77
N PRO A 556 -17.44 -14.10 -7.46
CA PRO A 556 -18.66 -14.77 -7.00
C PRO A 556 -18.51 -15.50 -5.67
N GLY A 557 -17.30 -15.99 -5.35
CA GLY A 557 -17.06 -16.72 -4.10
C GLY A 557 -17.08 -15.86 -2.83
N ILE A 558 -17.11 -14.54 -2.98
CA ILE A 558 -17.17 -13.56 -1.89
C ILE A 558 -18.21 -12.45 -2.13
N ASN A 559 -19.13 -12.67 -3.08
CA ASN A 559 -20.21 -11.74 -3.42
C ASN A 559 -19.74 -10.31 -3.74
N ALA A 560 -18.61 -10.19 -4.47
CA ALA A 560 -18.00 -8.89 -4.74
C ALA A 560 -17.96 -8.52 -6.23
N VAL A 561 -17.96 -7.22 -6.47
CA VAL A 561 -17.66 -6.57 -7.75
C VAL A 561 -16.53 -5.60 -7.49
N HIS A 562 -15.48 -5.66 -8.30
CA HIS A 562 -14.29 -4.82 -8.15
C HIS A 562 -14.08 -4.03 -9.43
N LEU A 563 -13.77 -2.73 -9.28
CA LEU A 563 -13.72 -1.76 -10.37
C LEU A 563 -12.51 -0.82 -10.28
#